data_AF-A0A1W9SYK8-F1
#
_entry.id   AF-A0A1W9SYK8-F1
#
_cell.length_a   1.000
_cell.length_b   1.000
_cell.length_c   1.000
_cell.angle_alpha   90.00
_cell.angle_beta   90.00
_cell.angle_gamma   90.00
#
_symmetry.space_group_name_H-M   'P 1'
#
loop_
_entity.id
_entity.type
_entity.pdbx_description
1 polymer ?
#
loop_
_entity_poly.entity_id
_entity_poly.type
_entity_poly.pdbx_seq_one_letter_code
_entity_poly.pdbx_strand_id
1 'polypeptide(L)'
;MNNSKTDQKFNNIPMNDADLQCVINIKWEMKGLLKYLIHCNNRKLNLFKLFIATFSILVTALIATITLSPEALQTQNINSNFHIMDLISLFILFFIGLINLSIIKEWLSIYISRLVTYRQMNAFRRALDSLRYQKYYGEYPSLQDLRNKELLYWKKFGNYRKLTLDNTMLKKEQFSISSFFTSPDKFAIFSIFLLSIMILGSPCIYMLFIKKTFITGFFCGVIFFIFITLFFIELFISKRKMVSALTLNEADYQ
;
A
#
# COMPACT_ATOMS: atom_id res chain seq x y z
N MET A 1 -20.04 2.45 32.17
CA MET A 1 -21.29 1.91 31.60
C MET A 1 -22.41 2.90 31.91
N ASN A 2 -22.81 3.76 30.97
CA ASN A 2 -23.96 4.67 31.14
C ASN A 2 -24.56 5.13 29.78
N ASN A 3 -24.40 4.36 28.71
CA ASN A 3 -24.81 4.78 27.35
C ASN A 3 -26.30 4.56 27.03
N SER A 4 -27.03 3.73 27.79
CA SER A 4 -28.37 3.28 27.38
C SER A 4 -29.48 4.32 27.47
N LYS A 5 -29.40 5.27 28.42
CA LYS A 5 -30.42 6.33 28.59
C LYS A 5 -30.26 7.48 27.59
N THR A 6 -29.04 7.78 27.16
CA THR A 6 -28.79 8.74 26.09
C THR A 6 -29.28 8.20 24.76
N ASP A 7 -28.92 6.95 24.42
CA ASP A 7 -29.29 6.29 23.15
C ASP A 7 -30.81 6.16 22.93
N GLN A 8 -31.62 6.06 23.99
CA GLN A 8 -33.08 6.05 23.88
C GLN A 8 -33.69 7.44 23.64
N LYS A 9 -33.06 8.54 24.10
CA LYS A 9 -33.47 9.92 23.74
C LYS A 9 -33.10 10.29 22.29
N PHE A 10 -32.09 9.64 21.69
CA PHE A 10 -31.68 9.88 20.29
C PHE A 10 -32.77 9.57 19.26
N ASN A 11 -33.63 8.59 19.54
CA ASN A 11 -34.63 8.08 18.58
C ASN A 11 -35.96 8.84 18.59
N ASN A 12 -36.22 9.68 19.60
CA ASN A 12 -37.54 10.28 19.83
C ASN A 12 -37.72 11.71 19.33
N ILE A 13 -36.65 12.38 18.86
CA ILE A 13 -36.76 13.68 18.20
C ILE A 13 -36.96 13.42 16.69
N PRO A 14 -38.07 13.86 16.08
CA PRO A 14 -38.37 13.61 14.68
C PRO A 14 -37.28 14.22 13.79
N MET A 15 -36.83 13.45 12.81
CA MET A 15 -35.85 13.87 11.83
C MET A 15 -36.63 14.39 10.61
N ASN A 16 -36.20 15.52 10.03
CA ASN A 16 -36.80 15.97 8.77
C ASN A 16 -36.49 14.93 7.67
N ASP A 17 -37.38 14.78 6.69
CA ASP A 17 -37.27 13.80 5.62
C ASP A 17 -35.96 13.94 4.83
N ALA A 18 -35.47 15.18 4.66
CA ALA A 18 -34.18 15.47 4.03
C ALA A 18 -32.99 14.91 4.81
N ASP A 19 -32.99 15.04 6.14
CA ASP A 19 -31.92 14.53 7.00
C ASP A 19 -31.96 13.01 7.08
N LEU A 20 -33.17 12.43 7.10
CA LEU A 20 -33.37 10.99 7.04
C LEU A 20 -32.81 10.40 5.74
N GLN A 21 -33.13 11.02 4.61
CA GLN A 21 -32.61 10.62 3.30
C GLN A 21 -31.07 10.75 3.24
N CYS A 22 -30.51 11.83 3.80
CA CYS A 22 -29.07 12.02 3.90
C CYS A 22 -28.40 10.88 4.70
N VAL A 23 -28.96 10.49 5.84
CA VAL A 23 -28.44 9.37 6.65
C VAL A 23 -28.51 8.05 5.89
N ILE A 24 -29.61 7.80 5.16
CA ILE A 24 -29.77 6.58 4.34
C ILE A 24 -28.69 6.52 3.25
N ASN A 25 -28.50 7.63 2.52
CA ASN A 25 -27.50 7.74 1.47
C ASN A 25 -26.08 7.54 2.02
N ILE A 26 -25.74 8.20 3.13
CA ILE A 26 -24.44 8.04 3.78
C ILE A 26 -24.20 6.58 4.21
N LYS A 27 -25.21 5.92 4.81
CA LYS A 27 -25.09 4.51 5.21
C LYS A 27 -24.89 3.59 4.00
N TRP A 28 -25.58 3.87 2.90
CA TRP A 28 -25.45 3.12 1.66
C TRP A 28 -24.03 3.26 1.08
N GLU A 29 -23.50 4.47 0.99
CA GLU A 29 -22.14 4.76 0.53
C GLU A 29 -21.08 4.11 1.43
N MET A 30 -21.22 4.25 2.75
CA MET A 30 -20.31 3.62 3.71
C MET A 30 -20.27 2.09 3.58
N LYS A 31 -21.41 1.46 3.24
CA LYS A 31 -21.48 0.01 2.96
C LYS A 31 -20.75 -0.35 1.67
N GLY A 32 -20.84 0.49 0.64
CA GLY A 32 -20.07 0.35 -0.60
C GLY A 32 -18.56 0.43 -0.36
N LEU A 33 -18.12 1.45 0.37
CA LEU A 33 -16.71 1.63 0.75
C LEU A 33 -16.18 0.47 1.59
N LEU A 34 -16.98 -0.08 2.50
CA LEU A 34 -16.59 -1.25 3.29
C LEU A 34 -16.39 -2.49 2.42
N LYS A 35 -17.30 -2.75 1.47
CA LYS A 35 -17.15 -3.85 0.50
C LYS A 35 -15.87 -3.68 -0.33
N TYR A 36 -15.57 -2.46 -0.74
CA TYR A 36 -14.33 -2.14 -1.46
C TYR A 36 -13.08 -2.45 -0.61
N LEU A 37 -13.06 -2.07 0.67
CA LEU A 37 -11.94 -2.40 1.57
C LEU A 37 -11.73 -3.91 1.76
N ILE A 38 -12.81 -4.68 1.86
CA ILE A 38 -12.75 -6.15 1.94
C ILE A 38 -12.14 -6.71 0.65
N HIS A 39 -12.60 -6.23 -0.51
CA HIS A 39 -12.06 -6.62 -1.80
C HIS A 39 -10.55 -6.28 -1.92
N CYS A 40 -10.12 -5.10 -1.47
CA CYS A 40 -8.72 -4.72 -1.39
C CYS A 40 -7.87 -5.69 -0.57
N ASN A 41 -8.38 -6.15 0.58
CA ASN A 41 -7.66 -7.13 1.42
C ASN A 41 -7.55 -8.49 0.73
N ASN A 42 -8.61 -8.96 0.06
CA ASN A 42 -8.56 -10.21 -0.72
C ASN A 42 -7.53 -10.11 -1.86
N ARG A 43 -7.49 -8.98 -2.57
CA ARG A 43 -6.48 -8.73 -3.61
C ARG A 43 -5.05 -8.75 -3.04
N LYS A 44 -4.80 -8.13 -1.88
CA LYS A 44 -3.50 -8.21 -1.20
C LYS A 44 -3.10 -9.65 -0.87
N LEU A 45 -4.01 -10.45 -0.34
CA LEU A 45 -3.74 -11.85 -0.04
C LEU A 45 -3.39 -12.64 -1.31
N ASN A 46 -4.09 -12.38 -2.43
CA ASN A 46 -3.78 -13.02 -3.70
C ASN A 46 -2.41 -12.58 -4.25
N LEU A 47 -2.07 -11.29 -4.16
CA LEU A 47 -0.75 -10.78 -4.53
C LEU A 47 0.37 -11.39 -3.68
N PHE A 48 0.13 -11.55 -2.38
CA PHE A 48 1.08 -12.20 -1.47
C PHE A 48 1.28 -13.69 -1.82
N LYS A 49 0.20 -14.42 -2.13
CA LYS A 49 0.29 -15.81 -2.60
C LYS A 49 1.07 -15.91 -3.92
N LEU A 50 0.80 -15.00 -4.86
CA LEU A 50 1.52 -14.94 -6.13
C LEU A 50 3.01 -14.67 -5.91
N PHE A 51 3.34 -13.73 -5.02
CA PHE A 51 4.72 -13.43 -4.63
C PHE A 51 5.42 -14.65 -4.02
N ILE A 52 4.77 -15.37 -3.09
CA ILE A 52 5.36 -16.58 -2.50
C ILE A 52 5.60 -17.64 -3.57
N ALA A 53 4.64 -17.85 -4.49
CA ALA A 53 4.79 -18.83 -5.56
C ALA A 53 5.97 -18.50 -6.49
N THR A 54 6.07 -17.24 -6.94
CA THR A 54 7.19 -16.79 -7.79
C THR A 54 8.52 -16.87 -7.07
N PHE A 55 8.55 -16.48 -5.79
CA PHE A 55 9.74 -16.56 -4.94
C PHE A 55 10.19 -18.00 -4.67
N SER A 56 9.24 -18.93 -4.46
CA SER A 56 9.54 -20.35 -4.25
C SER A 56 10.18 -20.98 -5.50
N ILE A 57 9.64 -20.67 -6.69
CA ILE A 57 10.20 -21.17 -7.96
C ILE A 57 11.64 -20.66 -8.13
N LEU A 58 11.88 -19.38 -7.81
CA LEU A 58 13.20 -18.76 -7.87
C LEU A 58 14.22 -19.39 -6.93
N VAL A 59 13.88 -19.53 -5.66
CA VAL A 59 14.79 -20.09 -4.66
C VAL A 59 15.14 -21.52 -5.04
N THR A 60 14.15 -22.30 -5.51
CA THR A 60 14.38 -23.67 -5.97
C THR A 60 15.31 -23.70 -7.19
N ALA A 61 15.11 -22.81 -8.17
CA ALA A 61 15.97 -22.70 -9.35
C ALA A 61 17.40 -22.30 -8.98
N LEU A 62 17.58 -21.35 -8.05
CA LEU A 62 18.88 -20.92 -7.54
C LEU A 62 19.61 -22.03 -6.77
N ILE A 63 18.89 -22.79 -5.93
CA ILE A 63 19.49 -23.92 -5.22
C ILE A 63 19.91 -25.00 -6.23
N ALA A 64 19.05 -25.34 -7.19
CA ALA A 64 19.35 -26.34 -8.21
C ALA A 64 20.61 -25.98 -9.02
N THR A 65 20.79 -24.73 -9.41
CA THR A 65 22.00 -24.29 -10.15
C THR A 65 23.25 -24.36 -9.28
N ILE A 66 23.17 -24.01 -7.99
CA ILE A 66 24.29 -24.13 -7.06
C ILE A 66 24.65 -25.60 -6.80
N THR A 67 23.67 -26.49 -6.63
CA THR A 67 23.91 -27.92 -6.33
C THR A 67 24.43 -28.71 -7.53
N LEU A 68 24.09 -28.31 -8.76
CA LEU A 68 24.57 -28.96 -9.99
C LEU A 68 25.92 -28.40 -10.47
N SER A 69 26.34 -27.25 -9.95
CA SER A 69 27.61 -26.59 -10.26
C SER A 69 28.90 -27.36 -9.87
N PRO A 70 29.02 -28.07 -8.73
CA PRO A 70 30.30 -28.66 -8.31
C PRO A 70 30.79 -29.79 -9.22
N GLU A 71 29.90 -30.50 -9.93
CA GLU A 71 30.29 -31.55 -10.89
C GLU A 71 30.72 -30.98 -12.25
N ALA A 72 30.14 -29.84 -12.66
CA ALA A 72 30.49 -29.15 -13.91
C ALA A 72 31.82 -28.38 -13.85
N LEU A 73 32.24 -27.93 -12.66
CA LEU A 73 33.50 -27.22 -12.42
C LEU A 73 34.75 -28.09 -12.58
N GLN A 74 34.62 -29.42 -12.46
CA GLN A 74 35.77 -30.34 -12.55
C GLN A 74 36.08 -30.81 -13.98
N THR A 75 35.18 -30.64 -14.96
CA THR A 75 35.32 -31.31 -16.27
C THR A 75 35.25 -30.41 -17.50
N GLN A 76 34.89 -29.12 -17.41
CA GLN A 76 34.73 -28.31 -18.62
C GLN A 76 35.71 -27.13 -18.73
N ASN A 77 36.62 -27.25 -19.69
CA ASN A 77 37.13 -26.10 -20.45
C ASN A 77 35.95 -25.45 -21.19
N ILE A 78 35.21 -24.59 -20.50
CA ILE A 78 34.11 -23.84 -21.09
C ILE A 78 34.74 -22.73 -21.96
N ASN A 79 34.98 -23.07 -23.23
CA ASN A 79 35.21 -22.07 -24.27
C ASN A 79 33.93 -21.24 -24.39
N SER A 80 34.08 -19.93 -24.24
CA SER A 80 33.00 -18.95 -24.14
C SER A 80 32.23 -18.80 -25.46
N ASN A 81 31.17 -19.57 -25.63
CA ASN A 81 30.05 -19.18 -26.49
C ASN A 81 28.82 -19.05 -25.60
N PHE A 82 28.08 -17.95 -25.75
CA PHE A 82 26.86 -17.67 -25.01
C PHE A 82 25.87 -18.84 -25.20
N HIS A 83 25.71 -19.69 -24.18
CA HIS A 83 24.89 -20.90 -24.34
C HIS A 83 23.41 -20.54 -24.21
N ILE A 84 22.55 -21.26 -24.95
CA ILE A 84 21.08 -21.06 -24.94
C ILE A 84 20.51 -21.07 -23.51
N MET A 85 21.10 -21.84 -22.59
CA MET A 85 20.71 -21.89 -21.18
C MET A 85 20.95 -20.58 -20.43
N ASP A 86 22.00 -19.83 -20.76
CA ASP A 86 22.27 -18.51 -20.16
C ASP A 86 21.17 -17.53 -20.58
N LEU A 87 20.78 -17.56 -21.86
CA LEU A 87 19.69 -16.73 -22.40
C LEU A 87 18.34 -17.07 -21.75
N ILE A 88 18.04 -18.36 -21.56
CA ILE A 88 16.82 -18.81 -20.88
C ILE A 88 16.80 -18.32 -19.43
N SER A 89 17.91 -18.45 -18.70
CA SER A 89 18.01 -17.99 -17.31
C SER A 89 17.81 -16.47 -17.20
N LEU A 90 18.39 -15.72 -18.13
CA LEU A 90 18.30 -14.26 -18.18
C LEU A 90 16.85 -13.79 -18.46
N PHE A 91 16.15 -14.49 -19.35
CA PHE A 91 14.75 -14.23 -19.65
C PHE A 91 13.88 -14.52 -18.42
N ILE A 92 14.08 -15.66 -17.75
CA ILE A 92 13.36 -16.01 -16.52
C ILE A 92 13.55 -14.93 -15.44
N LEU A 93 14.80 -14.52 -15.17
CA LEU A 93 15.13 -13.43 -14.25
C LEU A 93 14.40 -12.13 -14.59
N PHE A 94 14.38 -11.75 -15.88
CA PHE A 94 13.69 -10.55 -16.35
C PHE A 94 12.18 -10.60 -16.10
N PHE A 95 11.50 -11.70 -16.49
CA PHE A 95 10.06 -11.86 -16.30
C PHE A 95 9.65 -11.83 -14.83
N ILE A 96 10.43 -12.48 -13.98
CA ILE A 96 10.24 -12.45 -12.54
C ILE A 96 10.38 -11.04 -11.98
N GLY A 97 11.40 -10.29 -12.42
CA GLY A 97 11.58 -8.89 -12.05
C GLY A 97 10.33 -8.07 -12.39
N LEU A 98 9.76 -8.28 -13.58
CA LEU A 98 8.51 -7.63 -14.00
C LEU A 98 7.31 -8.05 -13.15
N ILE A 99 7.18 -9.34 -12.80
CA ILE A 99 6.10 -9.82 -11.93
C ILE A 99 6.19 -9.20 -10.55
N ASN A 100 7.37 -9.19 -9.93
CA ASN A 100 7.56 -8.59 -8.61
C ASN A 100 7.31 -7.07 -8.63
N LEU A 101 7.74 -6.38 -9.70
CA LEU A 101 7.44 -4.97 -9.90
C LEU A 101 5.93 -4.72 -10.03
N SER A 102 5.22 -5.57 -10.78
CA SER A 102 3.76 -5.51 -10.92
C SER A 102 3.04 -5.72 -9.58
N ILE A 103 3.51 -6.68 -8.77
CA ILE A 103 3.00 -6.92 -7.42
C ILE A 103 3.20 -5.68 -6.53
N ILE A 104 4.41 -5.09 -6.53
CA ILE A 104 4.72 -3.87 -5.78
C ILE A 104 3.80 -2.72 -6.20
N LYS A 105 3.66 -2.51 -7.52
CA LYS A 105 2.81 -1.47 -8.10
C LYS A 105 1.36 -1.61 -7.66
N GLU A 106 0.81 -2.82 -7.74
CA GLU A 106 -0.56 -3.06 -7.33
C GLU A 106 -0.73 -2.90 -5.82
N TRP A 107 0.25 -3.32 -5.01
CA TRP A 107 0.20 -3.13 -3.56
C TRP A 107 0.23 -1.65 -3.17
N LEU A 108 1.05 -0.84 -3.85
CA LEU A 108 1.08 0.62 -3.70
C LEU A 108 -0.26 1.25 -4.07
N SER A 109 -0.85 0.82 -5.20
CA SER A 109 -2.19 1.25 -5.62
C SER A 109 -3.22 0.97 -4.54
N ILE A 110 -3.27 -0.27 -4.01
CA ILE A 110 -4.22 -0.63 -2.95
C ILE A 110 -3.97 0.19 -1.67
N TYR A 111 -2.70 0.42 -1.29
CA TYR A 111 -2.36 1.24 -0.13
C TYR A 111 -2.92 2.67 -0.26
N ILE A 112 -2.70 3.31 -1.41
CA ILE A 112 -3.20 4.66 -1.70
C ILE A 112 -4.74 4.66 -1.69
N SER A 113 -5.38 3.72 -2.39
CA SER A 113 -6.83 3.65 -2.46
C SER A 113 -7.47 3.46 -1.08
N ARG A 114 -6.90 2.59 -0.22
CA ARG A 114 -7.40 2.39 1.14
C ARG A 114 -7.35 3.68 1.96
N LEU A 115 -6.29 4.47 1.82
CA LEU A 115 -6.19 5.75 2.52
C LEU A 115 -7.25 6.75 2.06
N VAL A 116 -7.50 6.84 0.76
CA VAL A 116 -8.58 7.67 0.21
C VAL A 116 -9.94 7.19 0.72
N THR A 117 -10.20 5.88 0.71
CA THR A 117 -11.43 5.30 1.23
C THR A 117 -11.63 5.59 2.72
N TYR A 118 -10.61 5.41 3.56
CA TYR A 118 -10.72 5.74 4.99
C TYR A 118 -11.01 7.22 5.22
N ARG A 119 -10.48 8.11 4.37
CA ARG A 119 -10.82 9.54 4.41
C ARG A 119 -12.29 9.80 4.07
N GLN A 120 -12.79 9.21 2.99
CA GLN A 120 -14.20 9.34 2.60
C GLN A 120 -15.12 8.84 3.72
N MET A 121 -14.81 7.68 4.32
CA MET A 121 -15.55 7.16 5.47
C MET A 121 -15.52 8.10 6.69
N ASN A 122 -14.38 8.77 6.93
CA ASN A 122 -14.27 9.76 7.99
C ASN A 122 -15.07 11.04 7.68
N ALA A 123 -15.14 11.47 6.42
CA ALA A 123 -15.98 12.60 6.00
C ALA A 123 -17.48 12.27 6.17
N PHE A 124 -17.90 11.08 5.78
CA PHE A 124 -19.27 10.60 6.04
C PHE A 124 -19.60 10.52 7.52
N ARG A 125 -18.66 10.04 8.35
CA ARG A 125 -18.83 10.05 9.81
C ARG A 125 -18.95 11.48 10.36
N ARG A 126 -18.19 12.45 9.84
CA ARG A 126 -18.35 13.87 10.19
C ARG A 126 -19.75 14.38 9.88
N ALA A 127 -20.24 14.11 8.67
CA ALA A 127 -21.58 14.53 8.26
C ALA A 127 -22.65 13.98 9.21
N LEU A 128 -22.57 12.69 9.57
CA LEU A 128 -23.48 12.07 10.54
C LEU A 128 -23.36 12.70 11.94
N ASP A 129 -22.15 13.00 12.40
CA ASP A 129 -21.94 13.62 13.71
C ASP A 129 -22.40 15.08 13.71
N SER A 130 -22.28 15.81 12.61
CA SER A 130 -22.79 17.17 12.45
C SER A 130 -24.31 17.21 12.44
N LEU A 131 -24.97 16.29 11.74
CA LEU A 131 -26.43 16.10 11.79
C LEU A 131 -26.91 15.79 13.21
N ARG A 132 -26.18 14.90 13.91
CA ARG A 132 -26.47 14.60 15.32
C ARG A 132 -26.29 15.84 16.18
N TYR A 133 -25.21 16.59 16.01
CA TYR A 133 -24.95 17.80 16.79
C TYR A 133 -26.06 18.84 16.61
N GLN A 134 -26.45 19.12 15.35
CA GLN A 134 -27.56 20.02 15.04
C GLN A 134 -28.86 19.61 15.72
N LYS A 135 -29.15 18.30 15.73
CA LYS A 135 -30.33 17.77 16.41
C LYS A 135 -30.35 18.03 17.93
N TYR A 136 -29.19 18.16 18.57
CA TYR A 136 -29.09 18.42 20.02
C TYR A 136 -29.00 19.88 20.40
N TYR A 137 -28.30 20.67 19.59
CA TYR A 137 -27.98 22.06 19.93
C TYR A 137 -28.75 23.08 19.09
N GLY A 138 -29.53 22.62 18.11
CA GLY A 138 -30.30 23.48 17.20
C GLY A 138 -29.48 24.07 16.06
N GLU A 139 -28.15 23.91 16.08
CA GLU A 139 -27.23 24.50 15.10
C GLU A 139 -26.16 23.51 14.63
N TYR A 140 -25.71 23.66 13.39
CA TYR A 140 -24.58 22.88 12.89
C TYR A 140 -23.27 23.34 13.56
N PRO A 141 -22.31 22.43 13.78
CA PRO A 141 -21.01 22.81 14.34
C PRO A 141 -20.29 23.76 13.38
N SER A 142 -19.72 24.84 13.92
CA SER A 142 -18.91 25.79 13.14
C SER A 142 -17.57 25.17 12.72
N LEU A 143 -16.88 25.79 11.76
CA LEU A 143 -15.52 25.39 11.37
C LEU A 143 -14.54 25.41 12.56
N GLN A 144 -14.74 26.29 13.53
CA GLN A 144 -13.94 26.34 14.76
C GLN A 144 -14.23 25.15 15.68
N ASP A 145 -15.51 24.76 15.84
CA ASP A 145 -15.92 23.56 16.59
C ASP A 145 -15.34 22.27 16.04
N LEU A 146 -15.15 22.21 14.72
CA LEU A 146 -14.54 21.06 14.05
C LEU A 146 -13.01 20.98 14.26
N ARG A 147 -12.34 22.10 14.52
CA ARG A 147 -10.86 22.19 14.64
C ARG A 147 -10.36 22.16 16.08
N ASN A 148 -11.08 22.79 17.01
CA ASN A 148 -10.63 22.91 18.40
C ASN A 148 -11.15 21.76 19.27
N LYS A 149 -10.21 20.93 19.75
CA LYS A 149 -10.48 19.75 20.60
C LYS A 149 -11.11 20.08 21.95
N GLU A 150 -10.99 21.31 22.42
CA GLU A 150 -11.50 21.74 23.72
C GLU A 150 -13.00 22.08 23.69
N LEU A 151 -13.57 22.22 22.49
CA LEU A 151 -14.96 22.62 22.28
C LEU A 151 -15.95 21.46 22.45
N LEU A 152 -17.21 21.84 22.61
CA LEU A 152 -18.31 20.98 23.04
C LEU A 152 -18.60 19.86 22.03
N TYR A 153 -18.43 20.15 20.73
CA TYR A 153 -18.50 19.16 19.65
C TYR A 153 -17.48 18.03 19.84
N TRP A 154 -16.21 18.35 20.10
CA TRP A 154 -15.15 17.36 20.27
C TRP A 154 -15.30 16.54 21.54
N LYS A 155 -15.68 17.18 22.64
CA LYS A 155 -15.93 16.50 23.92
C LYS A 155 -17.04 15.44 23.82
N LYS A 156 -18.08 15.68 23.02
CA LYS A 156 -19.22 14.75 22.88
C LYS A 156 -19.11 13.78 21.70
N PHE A 157 -18.62 14.21 20.55
CA PHE A 157 -18.61 13.42 19.31
C PHE A 157 -17.20 13.14 18.75
N GLY A 158 -16.22 14.01 19.05
CA GLY A 158 -14.87 13.91 18.47
C GLY A 158 -13.91 12.95 19.19
N ASN A 159 -14.04 12.78 20.51
CA ASN A 159 -13.09 12.02 21.34
C ASN A 159 -12.93 10.53 20.97
N TYR A 160 -13.90 9.93 20.27
CA TYR A 160 -13.88 8.51 19.90
C TYR A 160 -13.23 8.22 18.53
N ARG A 161 -12.62 9.23 17.89
CA ARG A 161 -12.06 9.10 16.53
C ARG A 161 -10.63 8.56 16.57
N LYS A 162 -10.43 7.34 16.05
CA LYS A 162 -9.12 6.68 15.90
C LYS A 162 -8.20 7.32 14.84
N LEU A 163 -8.74 8.12 13.93
CA LEU A 163 -7.98 8.83 12.89
C LEU A 163 -8.19 10.32 13.07
N THR A 164 -7.10 11.09 13.08
CA THR A 164 -7.17 12.55 13.22
C THR A 164 -8.02 13.13 12.10
N LEU A 165 -8.85 14.09 12.50
CA LEU A 165 -9.68 14.92 11.63
C LEU A 165 -8.86 15.74 10.62
N ASP A 166 -7.54 15.78 10.79
CA ASP A 166 -6.64 16.59 10.01
C ASP A 166 -5.62 15.73 9.25
N ASN A 167 -5.26 16.18 8.05
CA ASN A 167 -4.36 15.50 7.12
C ASN A 167 -2.89 15.65 7.52
N THR A 168 -2.61 16.43 8.56
CA THR A 168 -1.28 16.75 9.07
C THR A 168 -0.49 15.50 9.49
N MET A 169 -1.14 14.51 10.10
CA MET A 169 -0.48 13.23 10.45
C MET A 169 -0.17 12.38 9.21
N LEU A 170 -1.07 12.36 8.22
CA LEU A 170 -0.83 11.66 6.94
C LEU A 170 0.32 12.31 6.16
N LYS A 171 0.43 13.64 6.17
CA LYS A 171 1.53 14.39 5.55
C LYS A 171 2.88 14.14 6.27
N LYS A 172 2.88 14.03 7.61
CA LYS A 172 4.09 13.80 8.43
C LYS A 172 4.59 12.35 8.36
N GLU A 173 3.71 11.35 8.42
CA GLU A 173 4.08 9.93 8.37
C GLU A 173 4.36 9.41 6.95
N GLN A 174 4.18 10.24 5.91
CA GLN A 174 4.36 9.84 4.52
C GLN A 174 5.83 9.72 4.09
N PHE A 175 6.76 10.42 4.77
CA PHE A 175 8.13 10.60 4.26
C PHE A 175 9.26 10.22 5.22
N SER A 176 8.96 9.77 6.44
CA SER A 176 10.04 9.25 7.27
C SER A 176 10.37 7.82 6.84
N ILE A 177 11.67 7.52 6.75
CA ILE A 177 12.17 6.14 6.61
C ILE A 177 11.68 5.29 7.78
N SER A 178 11.52 5.88 8.97
CA SER A 178 10.91 5.22 10.13
C SER A 178 9.47 4.77 9.88
N SER A 179 8.73 5.40 8.95
CA SER A 179 7.35 5.02 8.64
C SER A 179 7.22 3.71 7.86
N PHE A 180 8.30 3.22 7.24
CA PHE A 180 8.27 1.91 6.57
C PHE A 180 8.06 0.77 7.57
N PHE A 181 8.49 0.97 8.82
CA PHE A 181 8.34 -0.01 9.89
C PHE A 181 7.07 0.19 10.74
N THR A 182 6.38 1.32 10.60
CA THR A 182 5.12 1.58 11.33
C THR A 182 3.88 1.11 10.57
N SER A 183 3.96 0.93 9.25
CA SER A 183 2.85 0.45 8.43
C SER A 183 3.13 -0.95 7.88
N PRO A 184 2.26 -1.94 8.14
CA PRO A 184 2.45 -3.30 7.63
C PRO A 184 2.47 -3.36 6.10
N ASP A 185 1.77 -2.44 5.42
CA ASP A 185 1.78 -2.36 3.96
C ASP A 185 3.11 -1.86 3.41
N LYS A 186 3.67 -0.81 4.02
CA LYS A 186 4.99 -0.29 3.63
C LYS A 186 6.08 -1.30 3.91
N PHE A 187 6.01 -2.00 5.05
CA PHE A 187 6.93 -3.06 5.39
C PHE A 187 6.88 -4.20 4.37
N ALA A 188 5.68 -4.67 3.99
CA ALA A 188 5.54 -5.72 2.98
C ALA A 188 6.14 -5.31 1.62
N ILE A 189 5.89 -4.08 1.16
CA ILE A 189 6.48 -3.54 -0.08
C ILE A 189 8.01 -3.52 0.02
N PHE A 190 8.55 -3.05 1.15
CA PHE A 190 9.99 -3.02 1.38
C PHE A 190 10.59 -4.42 1.41
N SER A 191 9.96 -5.39 2.08
CA SER A 191 10.41 -6.78 2.11
C SER A 191 10.43 -7.42 0.72
N ILE A 192 9.37 -7.23 -0.07
CA ILE A 192 9.29 -7.75 -1.46
C ILE A 192 10.41 -7.13 -2.31
N PHE A 193 10.65 -5.84 -2.17
CA PHE A 193 11.73 -5.14 -2.87
C PHE A 193 13.12 -5.66 -2.48
N LEU A 194 13.39 -5.79 -1.17
CA LEU A 194 14.66 -6.29 -0.66
C LEU A 194 14.93 -7.72 -1.13
N LEU A 195 13.94 -8.60 -1.02
CA LEU A 195 14.02 -9.98 -1.49
C LEU A 195 14.24 -10.06 -3.00
N SER A 196 13.58 -9.19 -3.78
CA SER A 196 13.79 -9.10 -5.23
C SER A 196 15.20 -8.64 -5.58
N ILE A 197 15.74 -7.64 -4.85
CA ILE A 197 17.13 -7.18 -5.02
C ILE A 197 18.12 -8.31 -4.74
N MET A 198 17.93 -9.06 -3.64
CA MET A 198 18.84 -10.15 -3.28
C MET A 198 18.87 -11.23 -4.37
N ILE A 199 17.71 -11.58 -4.92
CA ILE A 199 17.62 -12.57 -5.98
C ILE A 199 18.20 -12.05 -7.29
N LEU A 200 17.74 -10.89 -7.78
CA LEU A 200 18.17 -10.33 -9.06
C LEU A 200 19.65 -9.94 -9.04
N GLY A 201 20.18 -9.57 -7.87
CA GLY A 201 21.59 -9.24 -7.65
C GLY A 201 22.48 -10.47 -7.38
N SER A 202 21.90 -11.64 -7.09
CA SER A 202 22.68 -12.86 -6.80
C SER A 202 23.64 -13.27 -7.93
N PRO A 203 23.29 -13.17 -9.23
CA PRO A 203 24.24 -13.48 -10.29
C PRO A 203 25.38 -12.46 -10.32
N CYS A 204 25.12 -11.17 -10.09
CA CYS A 204 26.16 -10.15 -10.04
C CYS A 204 27.14 -10.41 -8.88
N ILE A 205 26.64 -10.81 -7.71
CA ILE A 205 27.47 -11.15 -6.55
C ILE A 205 28.32 -12.39 -6.86
N TYR A 206 27.72 -13.45 -7.41
CA TYR A 206 28.43 -14.67 -7.81
C TYR A 206 29.58 -14.38 -8.79
N MET A 207 29.37 -13.48 -9.73
CA MET A 207 30.36 -13.09 -10.74
C MET A 207 31.53 -12.29 -10.17
N LEU A 208 31.34 -11.56 -9.06
CA LEU A 208 32.46 -10.93 -8.36
C LEU A 208 33.45 -11.96 -7.80
N PHE A 209 32.98 -13.17 -7.48
CA PHE A 209 33.82 -14.25 -6.96
C PHE A 209 34.47 -15.09 -8.07
N ILE A 210 33.84 -15.21 -9.25
CA ILE A 210 34.33 -16.03 -10.36
C ILE A 210 34.69 -15.13 -11.54
N LYS A 211 35.99 -14.83 -11.69
CA LYS A 211 36.57 -13.91 -12.69
C LYS A 211 36.43 -14.33 -14.18
N LYS A 212 35.55 -15.28 -14.52
CA LYS A 212 35.58 -15.97 -15.83
C LYS A 212 34.45 -15.65 -16.82
N THR A 213 33.45 -14.84 -16.46
CA THR A 213 32.29 -14.61 -17.34
C THR A 213 31.80 -13.16 -17.30
N PHE A 214 32.43 -12.27 -18.07
CA PHE A 214 32.10 -10.83 -18.06
C PHE A 214 30.75 -10.50 -18.72
N ILE A 215 30.40 -11.17 -19.83
CA ILE A 215 29.24 -10.81 -20.68
C ILE A 215 27.90 -11.12 -19.99
N THR A 216 27.72 -12.33 -19.45
CA THR A 216 26.49 -12.73 -18.73
C THR A 216 26.30 -11.91 -17.45
N GLY A 217 27.40 -11.55 -16.78
CA GLY A 217 27.39 -10.67 -15.61
C GLY A 217 26.95 -9.25 -15.94
N PHE A 218 27.40 -8.70 -17.09
CA PHE A 218 26.94 -7.41 -17.59
C PHE A 218 25.43 -7.39 -17.83
N PHE A 219 24.87 -8.37 -18.55
CA PHE A 219 23.43 -8.42 -18.82
C PHE A 219 22.58 -8.62 -17.55
N CYS A 220 23.03 -9.44 -16.60
CA CYS A 220 22.36 -9.55 -15.29
C CYS A 220 22.39 -8.21 -14.54
N GLY A 221 23.52 -7.51 -14.57
CA GLY A 221 23.67 -6.18 -13.97
C GLY A 221 22.73 -5.15 -14.60
N VAL A 222 22.55 -5.19 -15.93
CA VAL A 222 21.59 -4.33 -16.64
C VAL A 222 20.16 -4.62 -16.19
N ILE A 223 19.73 -5.88 -16.10
CA ILE A 223 18.39 -6.25 -15.62
C ILE A 223 18.18 -5.77 -14.18
N PHE A 224 19.16 -6.00 -13.31
CA PHE A 224 19.13 -5.55 -11.93
C PHE A 224 18.99 -4.03 -11.82
N PHE A 225 19.76 -3.28 -12.61
CA PHE A 225 19.70 -1.83 -12.66
C PHE A 225 18.33 -1.34 -13.16
N ILE A 226 17.81 -1.91 -14.24
CA ILE A 226 16.48 -1.60 -14.78
C ILE A 226 15.40 -1.81 -13.71
N PHE A 227 15.45 -2.93 -12.99
CA PHE A 227 14.49 -3.22 -11.92
C PHE A 227 14.51 -2.15 -10.82
N ILE A 228 15.71 -1.77 -10.35
CA ILE A 228 15.87 -0.72 -9.34
C ILE A 228 15.34 0.62 -9.85
N THR A 229 15.71 1.01 -11.07
CA THR A 229 15.25 2.28 -11.66
C THR A 229 13.73 2.31 -11.77
N LEU A 230 13.10 1.24 -12.28
CA LEU A 230 11.65 1.14 -12.40
C LEU A 230 10.95 1.18 -11.05
N PHE A 231 11.52 0.55 -10.01
CA PHE A 231 10.98 0.63 -8.66
C PHE A 231 10.96 2.06 -8.11
N PHE A 232 12.06 2.80 -8.24
CA PHE A 232 12.11 4.20 -7.78
C PHE A 232 11.19 5.11 -8.59
N ILE A 233 11.06 4.89 -9.90
CA ILE A 233 10.10 5.60 -10.76
C ILE A 233 8.67 5.35 -10.26
N GLU A 234 8.29 4.09 -10.00
CA GLU A 234 6.93 3.76 -9.55
C GLU A 234 6.64 4.32 -8.16
N LEU A 235 7.62 4.32 -7.24
CA LEU A 235 7.50 5.00 -5.95
C LEU A 235 7.25 6.51 -6.13
N PHE A 236 7.98 7.15 -7.04
CA PHE A 236 7.83 8.58 -7.29
C PHE A 236 6.49 8.94 -7.95
N ILE A 237 6.03 8.14 -8.91
CA ILE A 237 4.71 8.27 -9.53
C ILE A 237 3.61 8.05 -8.50
N SER A 238 3.70 6.99 -7.70
CA SER A 238 2.74 6.66 -6.64
C SER A 238 2.68 7.78 -5.60
N LYS A 239 3.83 8.34 -5.22
CA LYS A 239 3.92 9.52 -4.36
C LYS A 239 3.17 10.71 -4.96
N ARG A 240 3.39 11.05 -6.23
CA ARG A 240 2.69 12.15 -6.90
C ARG A 240 1.18 11.96 -6.93
N LYS A 241 0.72 10.77 -7.33
CA LYS A 241 -0.71 10.40 -7.35
C LYS A 241 -1.35 10.49 -5.97
N MET A 242 -0.62 10.06 -4.95
CA MET A 242 -1.08 10.16 -3.58
C MET A 242 -1.20 11.63 -3.18
N VAL A 243 -0.16 12.45 -3.34
CA VAL A 243 -0.21 13.89 -3.02
C VAL A 243 -1.38 14.57 -3.72
N SER A 244 -1.55 14.36 -5.03
CA SER A 244 -2.67 14.95 -5.78
C SER A 244 -4.03 14.51 -5.24
N ALA A 245 -4.22 13.24 -4.91
CA ALA A 245 -5.45 12.73 -4.32
C ALA A 245 -5.72 13.30 -2.91
N LEU A 246 -4.67 13.67 -2.18
CA LEU A 246 -4.81 14.27 -0.86
C LEU A 246 -5.02 15.80 -0.91
N THR A 247 -4.51 16.49 -1.94
CA THR A 247 -4.62 17.96 -2.10
C THR A 247 -5.88 18.39 -2.82
N LEU A 248 -6.37 17.64 -3.83
CA LEU A 248 -7.63 17.98 -4.53
C LEU A 248 -8.79 18.11 -3.55
N ASN A 249 -8.84 17.19 -2.58
CA ASN A 249 -9.86 17.18 -1.54
C ASN A 249 -9.68 18.28 -0.47
N GLU A 250 -8.54 18.99 -0.40
CA GLU A 250 -8.36 20.11 0.55
C GLU A 250 -8.84 21.44 -0.04
N ALA A 251 -8.76 21.61 -1.36
CA ALA A 251 -9.25 22.81 -2.05
C ALA A 251 -10.78 22.95 -1.98
N ASP A 252 -11.51 21.83 -1.89
CA ASP A 252 -12.98 21.82 -1.76
C ASP A 252 -13.48 22.17 -0.33
N TYR A 253 -12.57 22.36 0.65
CA TYR A 253 -12.90 22.71 2.04
C TYR A 253 -12.42 24.12 2.46
N GLN A 254 -11.90 24.92 1.52
CA GLN A 254 -11.60 26.34 1.73
C GLN A 254 -12.72 27.20 1.16
#